data_AF-A0A7X7P528-F1
#
_entry.id   AF-A0A7X7P528-F1
#
_cell.length_a   1.000
_cell.length_b   1.000
_cell.length_c   1.000
_cell.angle_alpha   90.00
_cell.angle_beta   90.00
_cell.angle_gamma   90.00
#
_symmetry.space_group_name_H-M   'P 1'
#
loop_
_entity.id
_entity.type
_entity.pdbx_description
1 polymer ?
#
loop_
_entity_poly.entity_id
_entity_poly.type
_entity_poly.pdbx_seq_one_letter_code
_entity_poly.pdbx_strand_id
1 'polypeptide(L)'
;AREYKVASQMGNQGHSAEGVRQTCELIWAGAIGDVREVHAWTNRPVWPQGDGRPTDTPPVPSTLDWDLWIGPAPVRPYHSWYHPFSWRAWWDFGCGALGDMACHILDPVFSALKLKYPVSVEASTSTYVSPEKMWVKVDNKETFPQASIVTYDFPPRREMPAVKLTWYDGGLMPTHPEEMGADEEMGNGGRGIIFVGDKGKLMCGTYGDKPRLLPKSYDEAYQRPPKTIPRIEGSHEQNWIRACKGGEPASSNFDYSGPLTETVVMGNLAMRYPQKKLLWDGENMRVTNFPEANDFVQMHYRSGWEL
;
A
#
# COMPACT_ATOMS: atom_id res chain seq x y z
N ALA A 1 0.62 22.28 -0.31
CA ALA A 1 -0.49 22.47 -1.27
C ALA A 1 -1.38 23.67 -0.93
N ARG A 2 -1.97 23.75 0.27
CA ARG A 2 -2.86 24.86 0.66
C ARG A 2 -2.17 26.22 0.69
N GLU A 3 -0.98 26.29 1.30
CA GLU A 3 -0.17 27.53 1.36
C GLU A 3 0.14 28.09 -0.03
N TYR A 4 0.70 27.25 -0.91
CA TYR A 4 1.06 27.62 -2.28
C TYR A 4 -0.09 27.55 -3.28
N LYS A 5 -1.31 27.18 -2.85
CA LYS A 5 -2.52 27.02 -3.68
C LYS A 5 -2.30 26.16 -4.94
N VAL A 6 -1.55 25.07 -4.81
CA VAL A 6 -1.23 24.15 -5.92
C VAL A 6 -2.19 22.96 -5.97
N ALA A 7 -2.57 22.56 -7.19
CA ALA A 7 -3.28 21.30 -7.42
C ALA A 7 -2.33 20.10 -7.21
N SER A 8 -2.77 19.10 -6.45
CA SER A 8 -2.03 17.85 -6.23
C SER A 8 -2.84 16.64 -6.66
N GLN A 9 -2.13 15.57 -7.06
CA GLN A 9 -2.71 14.26 -7.33
C GLN A 9 -1.64 13.19 -7.07
N MET A 10 -1.96 12.15 -6.31
CA MET A 10 -1.14 10.95 -6.22
C MET A 10 -1.35 10.10 -7.46
N GLY A 11 -0.27 9.52 -8.02
CA GLY A 11 -0.32 8.69 -9.22
C GLY A 11 -0.90 7.28 -9.03
N ASN A 12 -2.04 7.14 -8.36
CA ASN A 12 -2.79 5.89 -8.23
C ASN A 12 -3.97 5.86 -9.22
N GLN A 13 -3.68 5.51 -10.47
CA GLN A 13 -4.56 5.73 -11.62
C GLN A 13 -5.96 5.12 -11.48
N GLY A 14 -6.06 3.97 -10.79
CA GLY A 14 -7.34 3.34 -10.48
C GLY A 14 -8.34 4.24 -9.75
N HIS A 15 -7.85 5.23 -9.00
CA HIS A 15 -8.71 6.18 -8.29
C HIS A 15 -9.56 7.03 -9.24
N SER A 16 -9.18 7.15 -10.52
CA SER A 16 -10.01 7.80 -11.54
C SER A 16 -10.81 6.81 -12.40
N ALA A 17 -10.58 5.50 -12.25
CA ALA A 17 -11.21 4.46 -13.06
C ALA A 17 -12.59 4.03 -12.52
N GLU A 18 -13.36 3.31 -13.35
CA GLU A 18 -14.70 2.83 -12.99
C GLU A 18 -14.69 1.82 -11.84
N GLY A 19 -13.65 0.99 -11.73
CA GLY A 19 -13.55 -0.10 -10.75
C GLY A 19 -13.72 0.36 -9.30
N VAL A 20 -12.94 1.35 -8.86
CA VAL A 20 -13.04 1.94 -7.50
C VAL A 20 -14.46 2.46 -7.22
N ARG A 21 -15.09 3.11 -8.20
CA ARG A 21 -16.45 3.67 -8.05
C ARG A 21 -17.49 2.57 -7.89
N GLN A 22 -17.40 1.52 -8.72
CA GLN A 22 -18.27 0.35 -8.61
C GLN A 22 -18.10 -0.39 -7.28
N THR A 23 -16.87 -0.56 -6.80
CA THR A 23 -16.59 -1.14 -5.46
C THR A 23 -17.27 -0.33 -4.36
N CYS A 24 -17.13 1.01 -4.39
CA CYS A 24 -17.79 1.89 -3.44
C CYS A 24 -19.32 1.76 -3.50
N GLU A 25 -19.90 1.83 -4.69
CA GLU A 25 -21.35 1.76 -4.90
C GLU A 25 -21.93 0.42 -4.43
N LEU A 26 -21.26 -0.70 -4.68
CA LEU A 26 -21.67 -2.03 -4.17
C LEU A 26 -21.65 -2.11 -2.64
N ILE A 27 -20.57 -1.61 -2.02
CA ILE A 27 -20.46 -1.61 -0.55
C ILE A 27 -21.52 -0.69 0.06
N TRP A 28 -21.70 0.52 -0.47
CA TRP A 28 -22.66 1.49 0.06
C TRP A 28 -24.12 1.11 -0.17
N ALA A 29 -24.40 0.31 -1.20
CA ALA A 29 -25.71 -0.32 -1.39
C ALA A 29 -25.98 -1.49 -0.43
N GLY A 30 -25.00 -1.87 0.40
CA GLY A 30 -25.14 -2.94 1.38
C GLY A 30 -25.08 -4.34 0.77
N ALA A 31 -24.47 -4.51 -0.41
CA ALA A 31 -24.39 -5.79 -1.12
C ALA A 31 -23.78 -6.92 -0.28
N ILE A 32 -22.87 -6.59 0.64
CA ILE A 32 -22.23 -7.54 1.56
C ILE A 32 -22.46 -7.20 3.04
N GLY A 33 -23.35 -6.26 3.33
CA GLY A 33 -23.54 -5.74 4.70
C GLY A 33 -22.34 -4.95 5.22
N ASP A 34 -22.21 -4.91 6.55
CA ASP A 34 -21.13 -4.23 7.25
C ASP A 34 -19.80 -4.97 7.06
N VAL A 35 -18.79 -4.28 6.52
CA VAL A 35 -17.44 -4.85 6.33
C VAL A 35 -16.65 -4.82 7.64
N ARG A 36 -16.16 -5.99 8.08
CA ARG A 36 -15.40 -6.17 9.33
C ARG A 36 -13.95 -6.56 9.09
N GLU A 37 -13.66 -7.17 7.94
CA GLU A 37 -12.33 -7.65 7.59
C GLU A 37 -12.04 -7.38 6.11
N VAL A 38 -10.78 -7.06 5.82
CA VAL A 38 -10.26 -6.87 4.46
C VAL A 38 -8.94 -7.63 4.34
N HIS A 39 -8.79 -8.37 3.25
CA HIS A 39 -7.50 -8.95 2.86
C HIS A 39 -7.06 -8.32 1.55
N ALA A 40 -5.79 -7.91 1.46
CA ALA A 40 -5.21 -7.35 0.26
C ALA A 40 -3.83 -7.96 0.02
N TRP A 41 -3.51 -8.35 -1.21
CA TRP A 41 -2.26 -9.05 -1.49
C TRP A 41 -1.60 -8.63 -2.80
N THR A 42 -0.30 -8.90 -2.90
CA THR A 42 0.48 -8.71 -4.11
C THR A 42 1.54 -9.79 -4.29
N ASN A 43 1.86 -10.09 -5.55
CA ASN A 43 2.97 -10.97 -5.91
C ASN A 43 4.34 -10.26 -5.85
N ARG A 44 4.38 -8.97 -5.49
CA ARG A 44 5.63 -8.24 -5.23
C ARG A 44 6.31 -8.76 -3.95
N PRO A 45 7.63 -8.63 -3.81
CA PRO A 45 8.57 -8.02 -4.77
C PRO A 45 8.81 -8.89 -6.02
N VAL A 46 9.00 -8.23 -7.18
CA VAL A 46 9.47 -8.88 -8.44
C VAL A 46 10.93 -8.50 -8.75
N TRP A 47 11.65 -8.09 -7.72
CA TRP A 47 13.05 -7.70 -7.73
C TRP A 47 13.77 -8.44 -6.57
N PRO A 48 15.11 -8.58 -6.62
CA PRO A 48 15.87 -9.17 -5.52
C PRO A 48 15.70 -8.37 -4.22
N GLN A 49 15.44 -9.07 -3.12
CA GLN A 49 15.17 -8.48 -1.82
C GLN A 49 15.53 -9.47 -0.70
N GLY A 50 15.91 -8.96 0.47
CA GLY A 50 16.31 -9.76 1.63
C GLY A 50 17.82 -9.93 1.81
N ASP A 51 18.62 -9.47 0.85
CA ASP A 51 20.08 -9.54 0.89
C ASP A 51 20.73 -8.34 1.59
N GLY A 52 21.95 -8.54 2.10
CA GLY A 52 22.75 -7.48 2.70
C GLY A 52 23.38 -6.55 1.65
N ARG A 53 24.06 -5.51 2.15
CA ARG A 53 24.77 -4.56 1.29
C ARG A 53 25.90 -5.25 0.50
N PRO A 54 26.06 -4.98 -0.82
CA PRO A 54 27.25 -5.40 -1.56
C PRO A 54 28.51 -4.75 -0.97
N THR A 55 29.64 -5.45 -1.05
CA THR A 55 30.91 -5.00 -0.46
C THR A 55 31.88 -4.42 -1.48
N ASP A 56 31.72 -4.75 -2.76
CA ASP A 56 32.47 -4.15 -3.86
C ASP A 56 31.89 -2.79 -4.25
N THR A 57 32.73 -1.98 -4.91
CA THR A 57 32.44 -0.57 -5.22
C THR A 57 32.78 -0.28 -6.68
N PRO A 58 32.00 -0.81 -7.64
CA PRO A 58 32.24 -0.58 -9.06
C PRO A 58 32.20 0.93 -9.37
N PRO A 59 32.91 1.38 -10.42
CA PRO A 59 32.88 2.79 -10.82
C PRO A 59 31.47 3.21 -11.22
N VAL A 60 31.11 4.45 -10.90
CA VAL A 60 29.86 5.06 -11.34
C VAL A 60 29.87 5.18 -12.87
N PRO A 61 28.81 4.77 -13.58
CA PRO A 61 28.68 5.00 -15.02
C PRO A 61 28.79 6.49 -15.35
N SER A 62 29.52 6.85 -16.40
CA SER A 62 29.74 8.27 -16.78
C SER A 62 28.46 9.04 -17.14
N THR A 63 27.35 8.32 -17.36
CA THR A 63 26.02 8.87 -17.64
C THR A 63 25.13 9.03 -16.40
N LEU A 64 25.65 8.73 -15.20
CA LEU A 64 24.90 8.77 -13.94
C LEU A 64 25.58 9.72 -12.95
N ASP A 65 24.88 10.77 -12.55
CA ASP A 65 25.25 11.55 -11.37
C ASP A 65 24.77 10.80 -10.12
N TRP A 66 25.69 10.09 -9.47
CA TRP A 66 25.38 9.25 -8.33
C TRP A 66 25.04 10.05 -7.07
N ASP A 67 25.67 11.21 -6.87
CA ASP A 67 25.39 12.05 -5.71
C ASP A 67 23.97 12.62 -5.80
N LEU A 68 23.60 13.09 -7.00
CA LEU A 68 22.24 13.54 -7.27
C LEU A 68 21.22 12.41 -7.14
N TRP A 69 21.54 11.20 -7.60
CA TRP A 69 20.64 10.05 -7.50
C TRP A 69 20.41 9.58 -6.07
N ILE A 70 21.45 9.53 -5.22
CA ILE A 70 21.32 9.20 -3.79
C ILE A 70 20.39 10.21 -3.10
N GLY A 71 20.44 11.46 -3.52
CA GLY A 71 19.56 12.50 -2.99
C GLY A 71 19.75 12.65 -1.47
N PRO A 72 18.67 12.64 -0.66
CA PRO A 72 18.76 12.89 0.78
C PRO A 72 19.28 11.71 1.62
N ALA A 73 19.42 10.53 1.03
CA ALA A 73 19.80 9.31 1.74
C ALA A 73 21.28 9.33 2.21
N PRO A 74 21.65 8.49 3.20
CA PRO A 74 23.04 8.29 3.59
C PRO A 74 23.93 7.92 2.40
N VAL A 75 25.08 8.60 2.29
CA VAL A 75 26.05 8.38 1.20
C VAL A 75 26.53 6.93 1.21
N ARG A 76 26.52 6.30 0.03
CA ARG A 76 27.07 4.96 -0.18
C ARG A 76 27.71 4.83 -1.57
N PRO A 77 28.68 3.93 -1.78
CA PRO A 77 29.24 3.67 -3.11
C PRO A 77 28.16 3.20 -4.10
N TYR A 78 28.40 3.46 -5.38
CA TYR A 78 27.53 2.93 -6.45
C TYR A 78 27.61 1.41 -6.51
N HIS A 79 26.45 0.79 -6.76
CA HIS A 79 26.35 -0.60 -7.15
C HIS A 79 25.11 -0.80 -8.03
N SER A 80 25.19 -1.70 -9.01
CA SER A 80 24.06 -2.06 -9.90
C SER A 80 22.90 -2.77 -9.17
N TRP A 81 23.08 -3.11 -7.90
CA TRP A 81 22.04 -3.66 -7.03
C TRP A 81 21.06 -2.60 -6.52
N TYR A 82 21.42 -1.31 -6.58
CA TYR A 82 20.51 -0.21 -6.23
C TYR A 82 19.81 0.31 -7.48
N HIS A 83 20.59 0.73 -8.47
CA HIS A 83 20.11 1.40 -9.67
C HIS A 83 20.25 0.47 -10.89
N PRO A 84 19.24 0.38 -11.79
CA PRO A 84 18.13 1.33 -11.96
C PRO A 84 16.79 0.96 -11.33
N PHE A 85 16.61 -0.28 -10.88
CA PHE A 85 15.27 -0.80 -10.56
C PHE A 85 15.09 -1.31 -9.13
N SER A 86 16.12 -1.96 -8.60
CA SER A 86 16.07 -2.67 -7.33
C SER A 86 16.15 -1.78 -6.09
N TRP A 87 16.28 -0.46 -6.25
CA TRP A 87 16.23 0.55 -5.18
C TRP A 87 14.99 0.41 -4.30
N ARG A 88 13.88 -0.10 -4.86
CA ARG A 88 12.63 -0.44 -4.15
C ARG A 88 12.85 -1.35 -2.95
N ALA A 89 13.85 -2.22 -3.01
CA ALA A 89 14.16 -3.20 -1.97
C ALA A 89 14.86 -2.59 -0.75
N TRP A 90 15.41 -1.38 -0.86
CA TRP A 90 16.33 -0.82 0.12
C TRP A 90 15.62 0.22 0.98
N TRP A 91 15.79 0.14 2.29
CA TRP A 91 15.14 1.03 3.25
C TRP A 91 15.44 2.52 3.01
N ASP A 92 16.62 2.83 2.49
CA ASP A 92 17.07 4.21 2.24
C ASP A 92 16.48 4.81 0.96
N PHE A 93 15.98 3.99 0.03
CA PHE A 93 15.57 4.44 -1.31
C PHE A 93 14.13 4.11 -1.66
N GLY A 94 13.60 3.02 -1.13
CA GLY A 94 12.31 2.48 -1.49
C GLY A 94 11.39 2.26 -0.29
N CYS A 95 10.20 1.78 -0.59
CA CYS A 95 9.16 1.47 0.39
C CYS A 95 8.75 -0.02 0.34
N GLY A 96 9.58 -0.88 -0.24
CA GLY A 96 9.30 -2.31 -0.39
C GLY A 96 8.09 -2.62 -1.28
N ALA A 97 7.64 -3.86 -1.24
CA ALA A 97 6.47 -4.32 -1.98
C ALA A 97 5.18 -3.62 -1.52
N LEU A 98 5.05 -3.39 -0.20
CA LEU A 98 3.94 -2.65 0.39
C LEU A 98 3.83 -1.23 -0.19
N GLY A 99 4.92 -0.45 -0.18
CA GLY A 99 4.90 0.90 -0.74
C GLY A 99 4.73 0.97 -2.26
N ASP A 100 5.25 -0.02 -3.00
CA ASP A 100 5.12 -0.09 -4.47
C ASP A 100 3.67 -0.35 -4.91
N MET A 101 2.90 -1.15 -4.15
CA MET A 101 1.59 -1.63 -4.62
C MET A 101 0.39 -1.24 -3.76
N ALA A 102 0.54 -0.95 -2.48
CA ALA A 102 -0.60 -0.72 -1.60
C ALA A 102 -1.37 0.56 -1.94
N CYS A 103 -0.73 1.60 -2.47
CA CYS A 103 -1.45 2.80 -2.95
C CYS A 103 -2.38 2.50 -4.13
N HIS A 104 -2.14 1.41 -4.87
CA HIS A 104 -2.95 0.94 -6.00
C HIS A 104 -4.00 -0.09 -5.59
N ILE A 105 -3.67 -0.95 -4.64
CA ILE A 105 -4.50 -2.06 -4.16
C ILE A 105 -5.42 -1.61 -3.01
N LEU A 106 -4.97 -0.77 -2.09
CA LEU A 106 -5.80 -0.31 -0.97
C LEU A 106 -6.70 0.87 -1.33
N ASP A 107 -6.55 1.45 -2.52
CA ASP A 107 -7.35 2.58 -2.98
C ASP A 107 -8.88 2.31 -2.99
N PRO A 108 -9.39 1.18 -3.55
CA PRO A 108 -10.80 0.81 -3.40
C PRO A 108 -11.21 0.64 -1.94
N VAL A 109 -10.31 0.16 -1.08
CA VAL A 109 -10.59 -0.04 0.35
C VAL A 109 -10.79 1.29 1.04
N PHE A 110 -9.83 2.21 0.89
CA PHE A 110 -9.88 3.53 1.50
C PHE A 110 -11.10 4.32 1.05
N SER A 111 -11.39 4.27 -0.25
CA SER A 111 -12.55 4.95 -0.84
C SER A 111 -13.88 4.36 -0.34
N ALA A 112 -14.06 3.04 -0.45
CA ALA A 112 -15.33 2.41 -0.11
C ALA A 112 -15.60 2.39 1.40
N LEU A 113 -14.55 2.23 2.20
CA LEU A 113 -14.64 2.15 3.66
C LEU A 113 -14.38 3.49 4.34
N LYS A 114 -14.17 4.58 3.60
CA LYS A 114 -13.97 5.94 4.15
C LYS A 114 -12.87 5.98 5.22
N LEU A 115 -11.77 5.28 4.96
CA LEU A 115 -10.66 5.15 5.92
C LEU A 115 -9.83 6.43 5.99
N LYS A 116 -9.22 6.67 7.15
CA LYS A 116 -8.20 7.69 7.38
C LYS A 116 -6.98 7.00 8.01
N TYR A 117 -6.89 7.01 9.34
CA TYR A 117 -5.77 6.42 10.08
C TYR A 117 -6.20 5.17 10.84
N PRO A 118 -5.37 4.10 10.84
CA PRO A 118 -5.54 3.00 11.78
C PRO A 118 -5.14 3.43 13.19
N VAL A 119 -5.66 2.75 14.21
CA VAL A 119 -5.27 2.95 15.62
C VAL A 119 -4.08 2.08 16.02
N SER A 120 -3.80 1.03 15.25
CA SER A 120 -2.62 0.20 15.44
C SER A 120 -2.21 -0.55 14.19
N VAL A 121 -0.94 -0.90 14.14
CA VAL A 121 -0.33 -1.73 13.09
C VAL A 121 0.62 -2.76 13.69
N GLU A 122 0.69 -3.94 13.11
CA GLU A 122 1.68 -4.97 13.42
C GLU A 122 2.10 -5.71 12.15
N ALA A 123 3.33 -6.24 12.13
CA ALA A 123 3.83 -7.00 11.00
C ALA A 123 4.48 -8.32 11.43
N SER A 124 4.30 -9.33 10.58
CA SER A 124 5.09 -10.56 10.53
C SER A 124 5.91 -10.56 9.26
N THR A 125 7.16 -10.98 9.33
CA THR A 125 8.07 -10.95 8.18
C THR A 125 8.77 -12.29 8.01
N SER A 126 9.14 -12.63 6.78
CA SER A 126 9.99 -13.78 6.48
C SER A 126 11.29 -13.73 7.31
N THR A 127 11.72 -14.87 7.85
CA THR A 127 13.02 -14.99 8.51
C THR A 127 14.07 -15.43 7.50
N TYR A 128 15.18 -14.71 7.44
CA TYR A 128 16.35 -15.10 6.66
C TYR A 128 17.40 -15.74 7.58
N VAL A 129 17.94 -16.88 7.16
CA VAL A 129 18.99 -17.62 7.86
C VAL A 129 20.23 -17.60 6.98
N SER A 130 21.40 -17.41 7.60
CA SER A 130 22.66 -17.39 6.87
C SER A 130 22.90 -18.72 6.14
N PRO A 131 23.21 -18.71 4.83
CA PRO A 131 23.60 -19.92 4.11
C PRO A 131 24.88 -20.56 4.67
N GLU A 132 25.76 -19.76 5.26
CA GLU A 132 27.05 -20.18 5.82
C GLU A 132 26.95 -20.64 7.28
N LYS A 133 25.91 -20.22 8.01
CA LYS A 133 25.72 -20.49 9.44
C LYS A 133 24.29 -20.95 9.71
N MET A 134 24.10 -22.28 9.72
CA MET A 134 22.86 -22.92 10.13
C MET A 134 22.36 -22.35 11.48
N TRP A 135 21.04 -22.11 11.58
CA TRP A 135 20.35 -21.58 12.77
C TRP A 135 20.73 -20.15 13.20
N VAL A 136 21.56 -19.44 12.43
CA VAL A 136 21.87 -18.04 12.70
C VAL A 136 21.00 -17.15 11.82
N LYS A 137 20.06 -16.46 12.46
CA LYS A 137 19.25 -15.43 11.80
C LYS A 137 20.15 -14.28 11.37
N VAL A 138 19.99 -13.82 10.14
CA VAL A 138 20.64 -12.58 9.68
C VAL A 138 19.77 -11.41 10.11
N ASP A 139 20.37 -10.47 10.84
CA ASP A 139 19.78 -9.17 11.13
C ASP A 139 20.04 -8.23 9.96
N ASN A 140 19.22 -8.33 8.91
CA ASN A 140 19.33 -7.48 7.74
C ASN A 140 18.56 -6.18 7.95
N LYS A 141 19.29 -5.06 8.05
CA LYS A 141 18.73 -3.70 8.18
C LYS A 141 18.83 -2.88 6.90
N GLU A 142 19.32 -3.47 5.82
CA GLU A 142 19.56 -2.79 4.54
C GLU A 142 18.34 -2.85 3.62
N THR A 143 17.64 -3.99 3.61
CA THR A 143 16.51 -4.22 2.71
C THR A 143 15.24 -4.62 3.45
N PHE A 144 14.10 -4.42 2.79
CA PHE A 144 12.81 -4.97 3.20
C PHE A 144 12.83 -6.53 3.22
N PRO A 145 11.96 -7.20 3.98
CA PRO A 145 11.89 -8.67 4.04
C PRO A 145 11.36 -9.27 2.74
N GLN A 146 11.72 -10.52 2.40
CA GLN A 146 11.24 -11.17 1.17
C GLN A 146 9.72 -11.35 1.11
N ALA A 147 9.10 -11.57 2.27
CA ALA A 147 7.65 -11.63 2.42
C ALA A 147 7.23 -10.98 3.73
N SER A 148 6.04 -10.42 3.75
CA SER A 148 5.44 -9.86 4.96
C SER A 148 3.93 -10.04 4.99
N ILE A 149 3.41 -10.04 6.21
CA ILE A 149 1.99 -9.88 6.51
C ILE A 149 1.88 -8.69 7.44
N VAL A 150 1.05 -7.70 7.09
CA VAL A 150 0.84 -6.51 7.91
C VAL A 150 -0.63 -6.38 8.25
N THR A 151 -0.94 -6.26 9.54
CA THR A 151 -2.31 -6.13 10.05
C THR A 151 -2.51 -4.73 10.61
N TYR A 152 -3.59 -4.08 10.21
CA TYR A 152 -4.02 -2.78 10.70
C TYR A 152 -5.39 -2.91 11.35
N ASP A 153 -5.57 -2.29 12.49
CA ASP A 153 -6.89 -2.14 13.11
C ASP A 153 -7.36 -0.69 12.90
N PHE A 154 -8.50 -0.53 12.22
CA PHE A 154 -9.16 0.76 12.05
C PHE A 154 -10.33 0.90 13.03
N PRO A 155 -10.51 2.08 13.64
CA PRO A 155 -11.62 2.31 14.54
C PRO A 155 -12.95 2.40 13.76
N PRO A 156 -14.11 2.32 14.44
CA PRO A 156 -15.39 2.68 13.84
C PRO A 156 -15.32 4.11 13.27
N ARG A 157 -15.99 4.35 12.14
CA ARG A 157 -16.00 5.66 11.49
C ARG A 157 -17.34 5.90 10.81
N ARG A 158 -17.90 7.09 11.02
CA ARG A 158 -19.26 7.44 10.56
C ARG A 158 -20.24 6.36 11.03
N GLU A 159 -21.02 5.79 10.12
CA GLU A 159 -21.99 4.72 10.39
C GLU A 159 -21.44 3.31 10.17
N MET A 160 -20.16 3.16 9.80
CA MET A 160 -19.58 1.85 9.49
C MET A 160 -18.62 1.39 10.60
N PRO A 161 -18.54 0.08 10.88
CA PRO A 161 -17.88 -0.47 12.06
C PRO A 161 -16.35 -0.45 11.99
N ALA A 162 -15.69 -0.83 13.09
CA ALA A 162 -14.25 -1.12 13.06
C ALA A 162 -13.95 -2.18 11.98
N VAL A 163 -12.80 -2.04 11.31
CA VAL A 163 -12.35 -2.98 10.28
C VAL A 163 -10.89 -3.38 10.53
N LYS A 164 -10.63 -4.68 10.40
CA LYS A 164 -9.27 -5.22 10.35
C LYS A 164 -8.82 -5.33 8.90
N LEU A 165 -7.67 -4.77 8.57
CA LEU A 165 -7.06 -4.88 7.24
C LEU A 165 -5.78 -5.71 7.32
N THR A 166 -5.71 -6.78 6.55
CA THR A 166 -4.51 -7.62 6.45
C THR A 166 -3.92 -7.53 5.05
N TRP A 167 -2.68 -7.06 4.97
CA TRP A 167 -1.86 -7.01 3.77
C TRP A 167 -0.95 -8.24 3.68
N TYR A 168 -0.73 -8.76 2.47
CA TYR A 168 0.18 -9.85 2.17
C TYR A 168 1.10 -9.50 0.99
N ASP A 169 2.40 -9.72 1.13
CA ASP A 169 3.34 -9.67 0.01
C ASP A 169 4.37 -10.81 0.09
N GLY A 170 5.28 -10.87 -0.89
CA GLY A 170 6.21 -11.97 -1.08
C GLY A 170 5.56 -13.23 -1.66
N GLY A 171 4.45 -13.07 -2.38
CA GLY A 171 3.67 -14.19 -2.92
C GLY A 171 2.75 -14.85 -1.88
N LEU A 172 2.69 -14.32 -0.66
CA LEU A 172 1.69 -14.72 0.33
C LEU A 172 0.30 -14.22 -0.09
N MET A 173 -0.73 -15.01 0.21
CA MET A 173 -2.12 -14.71 -0.09
C MET A 173 -3.01 -15.14 1.08
N PRO A 174 -4.18 -14.52 1.27
CA PRO A 174 -5.21 -15.08 2.13
C PRO A 174 -5.69 -16.43 1.58
N THR A 175 -6.31 -17.24 2.43
CA THR A 175 -6.92 -18.50 2.02
C THR A 175 -7.97 -18.28 0.93
N HIS A 176 -8.08 -19.22 -0.01
CA HIS A 176 -9.14 -19.25 -1.02
C HIS A 176 -10.52 -19.19 -0.33
N PRO A 177 -11.37 -18.20 -0.62
CA PRO A 177 -12.73 -18.15 -0.07
C PRO A 177 -13.54 -19.42 -0.37
N GLU A 178 -14.26 -19.93 0.62
CA GLU A 178 -15.08 -21.15 0.48
C GLU A 178 -16.20 -21.00 -0.56
N GLU A 179 -16.64 -19.77 -0.83
CA GLU A 179 -17.69 -19.47 -1.81
C GLU A 179 -17.23 -19.53 -3.28
N MET A 180 -15.93 -19.66 -3.52
CA MET A 180 -15.37 -19.74 -4.86
C MET A 180 -15.17 -21.19 -5.31
N GLY A 181 -15.36 -21.47 -6.59
CA GLY A 181 -14.96 -22.73 -7.20
C GLY A 181 -13.44 -22.93 -7.13
N ALA A 182 -12.99 -24.18 -7.01
CA ALA A 182 -11.58 -24.51 -6.80
C ALA A 182 -10.62 -23.94 -7.86
N ASP A 183 -11.10 -23.80 -9.10
CA ASP A 183 -10.33 -23.27 -10.24
C ASP A 183 -10.52 -21.77 -10.48
N GLU A 184 -11.32 -21.07 -9.66
CA GLU A 184 -11.55 -19.64 -9.82
C GLU A 184 -10.33 -18.84 -9.34
N GLU A 185 -9.81 -17.94 -10.21
CA GLU A 185 -8.66 -17.09 -9.87
C GLU A 185 -9.06 -16.00 -8.87
N MET A 186 -8.30 -15.85 -7.79
CA MET A 186 -8.43 -14.74 -6.87
C MET A 186 -7.77 -13.46 -7.43
N GLY A 187 -8.50 -12.34 -7.41
CA GLY A 187 -7.97 -11.05 -7.83
C GLY A 187 -7.62 -10.99 -9.33
N ASN A 188 -6.46 -10.40 -9.68
CA ASN A 188 -5.91 -10.34 -11.03
C ASN A 188 -4.37 -10.39 -11.07
N GLY A 189 -3.81 -11.46 -11.64
CA GLY A 189 -2.36 -11.57 -11.85
C GLY A 189 -1.56 -11.48 -10.56
N GLY A 190 -1.97 -12.27 -9.56
CA GLY A 190 -1.32 -12.39 -8.25
C GLY A 190 -1.54 -11.21 -7.30
N ARG A 191 -2.55 -10.37 -7.56
CA ARG A 191 -2.88 -9.19 -6.74
C ARG A 191 -4.38 -9.10 -6.53
N GLY A 192 -4.83 -8.58 -5.40
CA GLY A 192 -6.27 -8.40 -5.21
C GLY A 192 -6.66 -7.99 -3.82
N ILE A 193 -7.97 -7.90 -3.64
CA ILE A 193 -8.65 -7.47 -2.44
C ILE A 193 -9.85 -8.38 -2.20
N ILE A 194 -10.07 -8.79 -0.95
CA ILE A 194 -11.33 -9.36 -0.46
C ILE A 194 -11.86 -8.44 0.63
N PHE A 195 -13.11 -8.01 0.48
CA PHE A 195 -13.89 -7.41 1.55
C PHE A 195 -14.80 -8.49 2.14
N VAL A 196 -14.75 -8.66 3.46
CA VAL A 196 -15.57 -9.62 4.20
C VAL A 196 -16.58 -8.83 5.03
N GLY A 197 -17.85 -8.96 4.65
CA GLY A 197 -18.96 -8.34 5.35
C GLY A 197 -19.96 -9.35 5.91
N ASP A 198 -20.84 -8.87 6.77
CA ASP A 198 -21.78 -9.70 7.52
C ASP A 198 -22.78 -10.48 6.63
N LYS A 199 -22.92 -10.12 5.35
CA LYS A 199 -23.84 -10.76 4.39
C LYS A 199 -23.15 -11.41 3.19
N GLY A 200 -21.82 -11.36 3.11
CA GLY A 200 -21.08 -11.95 2.00
C GLY A 200 -19.71 -11.33 1.78
N LYS A 201 -19.11 -11.64 0.64
CA LYS A 201 -17.78 -11.15 0.26
C LYS A 201 -17.82 -10.45 -1.08
N LEU A 202 -16.98 -9.43 -1.23
CA LEU A 202 -16.72 -8.73 -2.49
C LEU A 202 -15.23 -8.88 -2.79
N MET A 203 -14.90 -9.26 -4.02
CA MET A 203 -13.53 -9.37 -4.48
C MET A 203 -13.30 -8.43 -5.66
N CYS A 204 -12.13 -7.79 -5.71
CA CYS A 204 -11.66 -7.08 -6.89
C CYS A 204 -10.13 -7.18 -7.03
N GLY A 205 -9.64 -6.87 -8.22
CA GLY A 205 -8.21 -6.80 -8.52
C GLY A 205 -7.60 -5.44 -8.13
N THR A 206 -6.33 -5.27 -8.51
CA THR A 206 -5.63 -3.97 -8.42
C THR A 206 -6.48 -2.89 -9.11
N TYR A 207 -6.51 -1.67 -8.57
CA TYR A 207 -7.33 -0.55 -9.10
C TYR A 207 -8.86 -0.78 -9.06
N GLY A 208 -9.31 -1.73 -8.25
CA GLY A 208 -10.73 -2.12 -8.21
C GLY A 208 -11.16 -2.83 -9.48
N ASP A 209 -10.24 -3.46 -10.21
CA ASP A 209 -10.54 -4.17 -11.45
C ASP A 209 -11.56 -5.29 -11.21
N LYS A 210 -12.59 -5.36 -12.07
CA LYS A 210 -13.66 -6.36 -12.06
C LYS A 210 -14.22 -6.67 -10.65
N PRO A 211 -14.87 -5.71 -9.98
CA PRO A 211 -15.46 -5.97 -8.67
C PRO A 211 -16.64 -6.95 -8.80
N ARG A 212 -16.58 -8.03 -8.03
CA ARG A 212 -17.56 -9.12 -8.05
C ARG A 212 -17.91 -9.62 -6.66
N LEU A 213 -19.18 -9.87 -6.44
CA LEU A 213 -19.70 -10.50 -5.23
C LEU A 213 -19.37 -12.00 -5.27
N LEU A 214 -19.27 -12.61 -4.10
CA LEU A 214 -19.08 -14.04 -3.95
C LEU A 214 -20.29 -14.66 -3.24
N PRO A 215 -20.76 -15.85 -3.65
CA PRO A 215 -20.31 -16.64 -4.81
C PRO A 215 -20.70 -15.98 -6.15
N LYS A 216 -20.14 -16.48 -7.26
CA LYS A 216 -20.45 -15.98 -8.62
C LYS A 216 -21.95 -15.96 -8.94
N SER A 217 -22.70 -16.96 -8.47
CA SER A 217 -24.16 -17.02 -8.65
C SER A 217 -24.89 -15.87 -7.96
N TYR A 218 -24.38 -15.40 -6.80
CA TYR A 218 -24.91 -14.22 -6.14
C TYR A 218 -24.60 -12.95 -6.93
N ASP A 219 -23.39 -12.82 -7.49
CA ASP A 219 -23.00 -11.69 -8.33
C ASP A 219 -23.86 -11.57 -9.59
N GLU A 220 -24.13 -12.68 -10.27
CA GLU A 220 -24.95 -12.74 -11.49
C GLU A 220 -26.42 -12.39 -11.21
N ALA A 221 -26.94 -12.75 -10.05
CA ALA A 221 -28.30 -12.45 -9.63
C ALA A 221 -28.46 -11.04 -9.03
N TYR A 222 -27.35 -10.39 -8.62
CA TYR A 222 -27.41 -9.12 -7.92
C TYR A 222 -27.72 -7.95 -8.87
N GLN A 223 -28.81 -7.24 -8.60
CA GLN A 223 -29.12 -6.01 -9.30
C GLN A 223 -28.11 -4.91 -8.91
N ARG A 224 -27.21 -4.56 -9.82
CA ARG A 224 -26.20 -3.52 -9.58
C ARG A 224 -26.86 -2.19 -9.18
N PRO A 225 -26.28 -1.47 -8.20
CA PRO A 225 -26.83 -0.21 -7.73
C PRO A 225 -26.66 0.91 -8.78
N PRO A 226 -27.41 2.03 -8.64
CA PRO A 226 -27.21 3.17 -9.51
C PRO A 226 -25.83 3.78 -9.35
N LYS A 227 -25.40 4.43 -10.43
CA LYS A 227 -24.17 5.21 -10.54
C LYS A 227 -24.33 6.52 -9.74
N THR A 228 -23.79 6.57 -8.52
CA THR A 228 -23.91 7.72 -7.59
C THR A 228 -22.64 8.56 -7.47
N ILE A 229 -21.48 8.00 -7.82
CA ILE A 229 -20.20 8.73 -7.78
C ILE A 229 -19.92 9.33 -9.16
N PRO A 230 -19.54 10.61 -9.27
CA PRO A 230 -19.13 11.20 -10.55
C PRO A 230 -18.00 10.40 -11.20
N ARG A 231 -18.15 10.11 -12.50
CA ARG A 231 -17.11 9.46 -13.30
C ARG A 231 -16.13 10.51 -13.79
N ILE A 232 -14.86 10.16 -13.79
CA ILE A 232 -13.82 11.02 -14.32
C ILE A 232 -13.77 10.83 -15.82
N GLU A 233 -13.95 11.92 -16.56
CA GLU A 233 -13.77 11.92 -18.01
C GLU A 233 -12.28 11.89 -18.37
N GLY A 234 -11.92 11.00 -19.30
CA GLY A 234 -10.54 10.85 -19.75
C GLY A 234 -9.63 10.12 -18.75
N SER A 235 -8.33 10.38 -18.82
CA SER A 235 -7.33 9.71 -17.98
C SER A 235 -7.17 10.35 -16.60
N HIS A 236 -6.48 9.64 -15.71
CA HIS A 236 -6.10 10.12 -14.39
C HIS A 236 -5.26 11.41 -14.48
N GLU A 237 -4.31 11.46 -15.40
CA GLU A 237 -3.44 12.61 -15.67
C GLU A 237 -4.25 13.78 -16.23
N GLN A 238 -5.21 13.51 -17.13
CA GLN A 238 -6.12 14.53 -17.64
C GLN A 238 -6.98 15.15 -16.53
N ASN A 239 -7.34 14.38 -15.50
CA ASN A 239 -8.02 14.91 -14.33
C ASN A 239 -7.15 15.90 -13.55
N TRP A 240 -5.88 15.61 -13.34
CA TRP A 240 -4.95 16.56 -12.70
C TRP A 240 -4.69 17.79 -13.56
N ILE A 241 -4.53 17.65 -14.89
CA ILE A 241 -4.38 18.79 -15.80
C ILE A 241 -5.59 19.74 -15.69
N ARG A 242 -6.81 19.21 -15.57
CA ARG A 242 -8.01 20.05 -15.36
C ARG A 242 -7.97 20.79 -14.02
N ALA A 243 -7.54 20.13 -12.95
CA ALA A 243 -7.35 20.78 -11.65
C ALA A 243 -6.30 21.90 -11.72
N CYS A 244 -5.16 21.66 -12.39
CA CYS A 244 -4.12 22.68 -12.62
C CYS A 244 -4.63 23.90 -13.41
N LYS A 245 -5.61 23.71 -14.30
CA LYS A 245 -6.23 24.78 -15.10
C LYS A 245 -7.34 25.54 -14.36
N GLY A 246 -7.51 25.32 -13.06
CA GLY A 246 -8.51 25.99 -12.23
C GLY A 246 -9.87 25.30 -12.18
N GLY A 247 -9.95 24.05 -12.63
CA GLY A 247 -11.13 23.21 -12.43
C GLY A 247 -11.22 22.66 -11.00
N GLU A 248 -12.17 21.74 -10.79
CA GLU A 248 -12.33 21.02 -9.52
C GLU A 248 -11.04 20.31 -9.07
N PRO A 249 -10.83 20.13 -7.75
CA PRO A 249 -9.70 19.35 -7.24
C PRO A 249 -9.59 17.98 -7.91
N ALA A 250 -8.36 17.54 -8.16
CA ALA A 250 -8.12 16.21 -8.71
C ALA A 250 -8.66 15.12 -7.75
N SER A 251 -9.10 14.00 -8.30
CA SER A 251 -9.81 12.97 -7.52
C SER A 251 -8.95 12.37 -6.41
N SER A 252 -7.64 12.26 -6.60
CA SER A 252 -6.68 11.70 -5.63
C SER A 252 -5.73 12.78 -5.08
N ASN A 253 -6.27 13.93 -4.68
CA ASN A 253 -5.49 15.03 -4.10
C ASN A 253 -4.87 14.66 -2.73
N PHE A 254 -4.10 15.56 -2.12
CA PHE A 254 -3.44 15.30 -0.83
C PHE A 254 -4.38 15.08 0.37
N ASP A 255 -5.62 15.58 0.34
CA ASP A 255 -6.58 15.31 1.42
C ASP A 255 -6.99 13.83 1.43
N TYR A 256 -7.03 13.20 0.25
CA TYR A 256 -7.27 11.76 0.10
C TYR A 256 -5.98 10.93 0.23
N SER A 257 -4.97 11.28 -0.56
CA SER A 257 -3.76 10.49 -0.69
C SER A 257 -2.85 10.54 0.54
N GLY A 258 -2.86 11.63 1.31
CA GLY A 258 -2.06 11.76 2.53
C GLY A 258 -2.34 10.62 3.53
N PRO A 259 -3.58 10.45 4.03
CA PRO A 259 -3.93 9.36 4.94
C PRO A 259 -3.68 7.95 4.39
N LEU A 260 -3.88 7.75 3.09
CA LEU A 260 -3.57 6.48 2.43
C LEU A 260 -2.05 6.21 2.46
N THR A 261 -1.24 7.17 2.03
CA THR A 261 0.23 7.05 2.07
C THR A 261 0.73 6.84 3.49
N GLU A 262 0.22 7.59 4.47
CA GLU A 262 0.57 7.46 5.88
C GLU A 262 0.32 6.03 6.37
N THR A 263 -0.87 5.48 6.12
CA THR A 263 -1.18 4.08 6.49
C THR A 263 -0.20 3.10 5.85
N VAL A 264 0.09 3.26 4.57
CA VAL A 264 1.00 2.36 3.85
C VAL A 264 2.39 2.37 4.48
N VAL A 265 2.95 3.55 4.77
CA VAL A 265 4.30 3.64 5.36
C VAL A 265 4.32 3.28 6.85
N MET A 266 3.19 3.33 7.56
CA MET A 266 3.09 2.74 8.90
C MET A 266 3.30 1.21 8.88
N GLY A 267 2.88 0.52 7.82
CA GLY A 267 3.20 -0.90 7.67
C GLY A 267 4.70 -1.15 7.51
N ASN A 268 5.39 -0.29 6.76
CA ASN A 268 6.85 -0.32 6.67
C ASN A 268 7.50 -0.12 8.04
N LEU A 269 6.96 0.79 8.86
CA LEU A 269 7.42 0.98 10.23
C LEU A 269 7.24 -0.28 11.08
N ALA A 270 6.09 -0.95 10.99
CA ALA A 270 5.84 -2.20 11.69
C ALA A 270 6.79 -3.33 11.24
N MET A 271 7.17 -3.38 9.96
CA MET A 271 8.15 -4.36 9.46
C MET A 271 9.55 -4.18 10.05
N ARG A 272 9.92 -2.98 10.51
CA ARG A 272 11.19 -2.77 11.22
C ARG A 272 11.19 -3.41 12.62
N TYR A 273 10.00 -3.62 13.19
CA TYR A 273 9.79 -4.19 14.51
C TYR A 273 8.80 -5.36 14.46
N PRO A 274 9.13 -6.45 13.75
CA PRO A 274 8.21 -7.56 13.56
C PRO A 274 7.78 -8.14 14.91
N GLN A 275 6.52 -8.57 15.00
CA GLN A 275 5.86 -9.09 16.22
C GLN A 275 5.64 -8.03 17.34
N LYS A 276 5.91 -6.75 17.08
CA LYS A 276 5.54 -5.65 17.97
C LYS A 276 4.30 -4.94 17.40
N LYS A 277 3.23 -4.89 18.20
CA LYS A 277 2.07 -4.04 17.89
C LYS A 277 2.37 -2.59 18.24
N LEU A 278 2.32 -1.71 17.25
CA LEU A 278 2.50 -0.27 17.38
C LEU A 278 1.13 0.40 17.47
N LEU A 279 0.94 1.26 18.48
CA LEU A 279 -0.26 2.08 18.65
C LEU A 279 -0.03 3.45 18.01
N TRP A 280 -0.96 3.92 17.19
CA TRP A 280 -0.77 5.11 16.35
C TRP A 280 -1.74 6.23 16.71
N ASP A 281 -1.17 7.43 16.81
CA ASP A 281 -1.89 8.69 16.94
C ASP A 281 -1.76 9.44 15.61
N GLY A 282 -2.67 9.18 14.68
CA GLY A 282 -2.59 9.70 13.30
C GLY A 282 -2.86 11.20 13.16
N GLU A 283 -3.53 11.82 14.12
CA GLU A 283 -3.67 13.29 14.11
C GLU A 283 -2.35 13.99 14.47
N ASN A 284 -1.46 13.32 15.22
CA ASN A 284 -0.14 13.83 15.60
C ASN A 284 1.03 13.09 14.92
N MET A 285 0.73 12.18 13.99
CA MET A 285 1.69 11.32 13.29
C MET A 285 2.77 10.72 14.21
N ARG A 286 2.36 9.93 15.22
CA ARG A 286 3.33 9.31 16.15
C ARG A 286 2.91 7.96 16.71
N VAL A 287 3.91 7.14 17.03
CA VAL A 287 3.75 5.92 17.82
C VAL A 287 3.70 6.28 19.31
N THR A 288 2.69 5.79 20.02
CA THR A 288 2.43 6.17 21.42
C THR A 288 2.95 5.17 22.45
N ASN A 289 3.18 3.92 22.06
CA ASN A 289 3.56 2.83 22.97
C ASN A 289 5.01 2.33 22.81
N PHE A 290 5.76 2.90 21.88
CA PHE A 290 7.15 2.52 21.61
C PHE A 290 7.93 3.71 21.01
N PRO A 291 8.49 4.60 21.86
CA PRO A 291 9.09 5.86 21.44
C PRO A 291 10.16 5.73 20.35
N GLU A 292 11.00 4.69 20.41
CA GLU A 292 12.10 4.43 19.48
C GLU A 292 11.63 4.24 18.04
N ALA A 293 10.38 3.83 17.80
CA ALA A 293 9.83 3.74 16.45
C ALA A 293 9.63 5.12 15.81
N ASN A 294 9.52 6.19 16.60
CA ASN A 294 9.34 7.55 16.06
C ASN A 294 10.59 8.07 15.35
N ASP A 295 11.78 7.49 15.60
CA ASP A 295 13.01 7.81 14.88
C ASP A 295 12.91 7.50 13.37
N PHE A 296 11.96 6.66 12.98
CA PHE A 296 11.69 6.28 11.58
C PHE A 296 10.41 6.90 11.00
N VAL A 297 9.68 7.72 11.78
CA VAL A 297 8.49 8.43 11.30
C VAL A 297 8.86 9.66 10.49
N GLN A 298 9.98 10.32 10.84
CA GLN A 298 10.55 11.44 10.10
C GLN A 298 11.86 11.02 9.46
N MET A 299 12.13 11.54 8.26
CA MET A 299 13.39 11.26 7.57
C MET A 299 14.49 12.20 8.05
N HIS A 300 15.68 11.66 8.29
CA HIS A 300 16.88 12.47 8.47
C HIS A 300 17.50 12.75 7.09
N TYR A 301 17.45 14.00 6.67
CA TYR A 301 18.08 14.47 5.44
C TYR A 301 19.60 14.63 5.65
N ARG A 302 20.41 14.15 4.71
CA ARG A 302 21.83 14.50 4.70
C ARG A 302 22.00 16.01 4.46
N SER A 303 23.14 16.55 4.89
CA SER A 303 23.42 17.98 4.75
C SER A 303 23.34 18.44 3.28
N GLY A 304 22.63 19.54 3.04
CA GLY A 304 22.39 20.12 1.71
C GLY A 304 21.12 19.62 1.01
N TRP A 305 20.35 18.73 1.63
CA TRP A 305 19.11 18.15 1.10
C TRP A 305 17.89 18.37 2.00
N GLU A 306 17.97 19.31 2.94
CA GLU A 306 16.92 19.65 3.88
C GLU A 306 15.71 20.31 3.16
N LEU A 307 14.47 20.01 3.63
CA LEU A 307 13.20 20.54 3.11
C LEU A 307 12.51 21.50 4.08
#